data_AF-A0A8S3SVL8-F1
#
_entry.id   AF-A0A8S3SVL8-F1
#
_cell.length_a   1.000
_cell.length_b   1.000
_cell.length_c   1.000
_cell.angle_alpha   90.00
_cell.angle_beta   90.00
_cell.angle_gamma   90.00
#
_symmetry.space_group_name_H-M   'P 1'
#
loop_
_entity.id
_entity.type
_entity.pdbx_description
1 polymer ?
#
loop_
_entity_poly.entity_id
_entity_poly.type
_entity_poly.pdbx_seq_one_letter_code
_entity_poly.pdbx_strand_id
1 'polypeptide(L)'
;MAALIGARLADHVKSVLHIEDITFWSNSQIVLQWLSTSKQLKRFIRNRVTEIRKLTNTQEWRYCPTKDNPADLLTRGLSVSQFEKNTLWFNGPEWITDTSKWPSWKPNDTTVLLTSTDIEDSSTADNEIDNQQGIHQIVQITRYSTLSKLLRITAYLLRFIRNCRSPILQRNKAK
;
A
#
# COMPACT_ATOMS: atom_id res chain seq x y z
N MET A 1 -1.16 7.24 6.62
CA MET A 1 -1.28 7.70 8.02
C MET A 1 -0.73 9.12 8.17
N ALA A 2 0.52 9.37 7.75
CA ALA A 2 1.14 10.71 7.84
C ALA A 2 0.30 11.85 7.25
N ALA A 3 -0.25 11.69 6.04
CA ALA A 3 -1.08 12.72 5.40
C ALA A 3 -2.30 13.16 6.24
N LEU A 4 -2.97 12.22 6.92
CA LEU A 4 -4.11 12.55 7.79
C LEU A 4 -3.66 13.34 9.02
N ILE A 5 -2.53 12.96 9.62
CA ILE A 5 -1.96 13.67 10.76
C ILE A 5 -1.58 15.09 10.34
N GLY A 6 -0.91 15.24 9.18
CA GLY A 6 -0.58 16.54 8.61
C GLY A 6 -1.79 17.42 8.35
N ALA A 7 -2.88 16.86 7.81
CA ALA A 7 -4.13 17.58 7.57
C ALA A 7 -4.76 18.09 8.88
N ARG A 8 -4.86 17.24 9.91
CA ARG A 8 -5.39 17.62 11.23
C ARG A 8 -4.52 18.67 11.92
N LEU A 9 -3.20 18.54 11.82
CA LEU A 9 -2.27 19.52 12.37
C LEU A 9 -2.44 20.86 11.67
N ALA A 10 -2.48 20.87 10.34
CA ALA A 10 -2.64 22.09 9.57
C ALA A 10 -3.97 22.79 9.86
N ASP A 11 -5.08 22.05 9.96
CA ASP A 11 -6.40 22.60 10.35
C ASP A 11 -6.33 23.30 11.71
N HIS A 12 -5.69 22.66 12.70
CA HIS A 12 -5.49 23.25 14.01
C HIS A 12 -4.59 24.50 13.95
N VAL A 13 -3.41 24.40 13.32
CA VAL A 13 -2.46 25.51 13.24
C VAL A 13 -3.04 26.69 12.45
N LYS A 14 -3.81 26.44 11.39
CA LYS A 14 -4.49 27.47 10.61
C LYS A 14 -5.42 28.30 11.50
N SER A 15 -6.17 27.63 12.38
CA SER A 15 -7.08 28.30 13.32
C SER A 15 -6.36 29.13 14.39
N VAL A 16 -5.19 28.68 14.86
CA VAL A 16 -4.45 29.33 15.96
C VAL A 16 -3.58 30.47 15.46
N LEU A 17 -2.88 30.26 14.35
CA LEU A 17 -1.87 31.20 13.81
C LEU A 17 -2.41 32.09 12.67
N HIS A 18 -3.67 31.94 12.28
CA HIS A 18 -4.31 32.72 11.21
C HIS A 18 -3.53 32.67 9.88
N ILE A 19 -3.05 31.48 9.52
CA ILE A 19 -2.34 31.26 8.26
C ILE A 19 -3.34 31.28 7.10
N GLU A 20 -3.08 32.08 6.07
CA GLU A 20 -3.96 32.19 4.91
C GLU A 20 -3.81 30.97 3.98
N ASP A 21 -2.56 30.68 3.57
CA ASP A 21 -2.23 29.67 2.57
C ASP A 21 -1.36 28.53 3.13
N ILE A 22 -1.77 27.29 2.86
CA ILE A 22 -1.02 26.08 3.23
C ILE A 22 -0.88 25.21 1.98
N THR A 23 0.34 24.76 1.70
CA THR A 23 0.61 23.75 0.66
C THR A 23 1.12 22.47 1.32
N PHE A 24 0.50 21.33 0.99
CA PHE A 24 0.86 20.03 1.52
C PHE A 24 1.76 19.29 0.53
N TRP A 25 2.89 18.77 1.01
CA TRP A 25 3.84 18.03 0.20
C TRP A 25 3.87 16.56 0.61
N SER A 26 3.70 15.65 -0.36
CA SER A 26 3.76 14.20 -0.14
C SER A 26 4.66 13.55 -1.18
N ASN A 27 5.59 12.70 -0.73
CA ASN A 27 6.36 11.81 -1.61
C ASN A 27 5.62 10.52 -1.96
N SER A 28 4.46 10.28 -1.36
CA SER A 28 3.65 9.10 -1.63
C SER A 28 2.67 9.38 -2.77
N GLN A 29 3.06 8.98 -3.99
CA GLN A 29 2.23 9.12 -5.19
C GLN A 29 0.88 8.40 -5.04
N ILE A 30 0.85 7.25 -4.36
CA ILE A 30 -0.40 6.52 -4.12
C ILE A 30 -1.37 7.31 -3.23
N VAL A 31 -0.87 8.05 -2.23
CA VAL A 31 -1.70 8.92 -1.40
C VAL A 31 -2.26 10.07 -2.24
N LEU A 32 -1.43 10.71 -3.06
CA LEU A 32 -1.88 11.79 -3.95
C LEU A 32 -2.94 11.28 -4.94
N GLN A 33 -2.77 10.07 -5.47
CA GLN A 33 -3.77 9.43 -6.33
C GLN A 33 -5.09 9.15 -5.59
N TRP A 34 -5.03 8.69 -4.34
CA TRP A 34 -6.24 8.49 -3.55
C TRP A 34 -6.95 9.81 -3.24
N LEU A 35 -6.21 10.91 -3.07
CA LEU A 35 -6.77 12.23 -2.84
C LEU A 35 -7.39 12.85 -4.10
N SER A 36 -6.89 12.51 -5.29
CA SER A 36 -7.43 13.00 -6.57
C SER A 36 -8.57 12.15 -7.15
N THR A 37 -8.62 10.85 -6.85
CA THR A 37 -9.56 9.92 -7.51
C THR A 37 -11.00 10.00 -7.01
N SER A 38 -11.96 9.89 -7.92
CA SER A 38 -13.38 9.67 -7.60
C SER A 38 -13.74 8.19 -7.46
N LYS A 39 -12.80 7.27 -7.76
CA LYS A 39 -13.04 5.82 -7.71
C LYS A 39 -13.27 5.32 -6.28
N GLN A 40 -13.99 4.20 -6.17
CA GLN A 40 -14.25 3.56 -4.90
C GLN A 40 -12.97 3.02 -4.25
N LEU A 41 -12.60 3.56 -3.09
CA LEU A 41 -11.47 3.09 -2.28
C LEU A 41 -11.93 2.07 -1.23
N LYS A 42 -11.02 1.20 -0.78
CA LYS A 42 -11.26 0.31 0.38
C LYS A 42 -11.70 1.13 1.60
N ARG A 43 -12.63 0.61 2.42
CA ARG A 43 -13.24 1.33 3.55
C ARG A 43 -12.21 2.05 4.44
N PHE A 44 -11.12 1.38 4.81
CA PHE A 44 -10.07 1.96 5.64
C PHE A 44 -9.36 3.17 5.00
N ILE A 45 -9.11 3.12 3.69
CA ILE A 45 -8.49 4.20 2.93
C ILE A 45 -9.50 5.32 2.72
N ARG A 46 -10.72 4.96 2.31
CA ARG A 46 -11.84 5.88 2.07
C ARG A 46 -12.09 6.77 3.27
N ASN A 47 -12.24 6.20 4.46
CA ASN A 47 -12.51 6.98 5.68
C ASN A 47 -11.44 8.07 5.92
N ARG A 48 -10.16 7.74 5.68
CA ARG A 48 -9.05 8.69 5.85
C ARG A 48 -9.04 9.76 4.75
N VAL A 49 -9.26 9.35 3.51
CA VAL A 49 -9.32 10.27 2.36
C VAL A 49 -10.48 11.24 2.51
N THR A 50 -11.66 10.75 2.93
CA THR A 50 -12.83 11.59 3.21
C THR A 50 -12.52 12.62 4.28
N GLU A 51 -11.83 12.23 5.35
CA GLU A 51 -11.45 13.17 6.41
C GLU A 51 -10.43 14.21 5.92
N ILE A 52 -9.39 13.80 5.19
CA ILE A 52 -8.40 14.73 4.61
C ILE A 52 -9.08 15.75 3.70
N ARG A 53 -9.99 15.29 2.82
CA ARG A 53 -10.75 16.17 1.91
C ARG A 53 -11.73 17.09 2.61
N LYS A 54 -12.13 16.77 3.85
CA LYS A 54 -12.96 17.66 4.69
C LYS A 54 -12.11 18.76 5.34
N LEU A 55 -10.88 18.44 5.71
CA LEU A 55 -9.96 19.36 6.41
C LEU A 55 -9.12 20.22 5.46
N THR A 56 -8.92 19.79 4.22
CA THR A 56 -7.99 20.42 3.27
C THR A 56 -8.56 20.40 1.86
N ASN A 57 -8.10 21.31 1.00
CA ASN A 57 -8.44 21.27 -0.41
C ASN A 57 -7.46 20.36 -1.17
N THR A 58 -7.96 19.43 -1.97
CA THR A 58 -7.13 18.52 -2.79
C THR A 58 -6.12 19.27 -3.67
N GLN A 59 -6.42 20.50 -4.10
CA GLN A 59 -5.51 21.32 -4.94
C GLN A 59 -4.29 21.86 -4.17
N GLU A 60 -4.34 21.85 -2.84
CA GLU A 60 -3.22 22.23 -1.97
C GLU A 60 -2.18 21.10 -1.84
N TRP A 61 -2.51 19.88 -2.29
CA TRP A 61 -1.62 18.73 -2.22
C TRP A 61 -0.73 18.63 -3.46
N ARG A 62 0.58 18.58 -3.23
CA ARG A 62 1.63 18.55 -4.25
C ARG A 62 2.55 17.35 -4.05
N TYR A 63 3.17 16.91 -5.14
CA TYR A 63 4.18 15.86 -5.12
C TYR A 63 5.52 16.40 -4.68
N CYS A 64 6.18 15.71 -3.75
CA CYS A 64 7.58 15.95 -3.42
C CYS A 64 8.40 14.74 -3.85
N PRO A 65 9.47 14.91 -4.66
CA PRO A 65 10.41 13.82 -4.92
C PRO A 65 10.92 13.20 -3.62
N THR A 66 11.05 11.87 -3.59
CA THR A 66 11.51 11.15 -2.38
C THR A 66 12.86 11.64 -1.86
N LYS A 67 13.77 12.01 -2.77
CA LYS A 67 15.11 12.54 -2.43
C LYS A 67 15.05 13.91 -1.75
N ASP A 68 13.98 14.67 -2.02
CA ASP A 68 13.80 16.03 -1.55
C ASP A 68 12.84 16.08 -0.35
N ASN A 69 12.35 14.93 0.14
CA ASN A 69 11.45 14.90 1.29
C ASN A 69 12.25 14.91 2.60
N PRO A 70 12.28 16.02 3.37
CA PRO A 70 13.01 16.06 4.64
C PRO A 70 12.46 15.06 5.67
N ALA A 71 11.16 14.72 5.62
CA ALA A 71 10.57 13.74 6.54
C ALA A 71 11.14 12.32 6.36
N ASP A 72 11.66 11.99 5.18
CA ASP A 72 12.32 10.70 4.93
C ASP A 72 13.64 10.58 5.71
N LEU A 73 14.32 11.70 5.99
CA LEU A 73 15.60 11.70 6.71
C LEU A 73 15.44 11.15 8.14
N LEU A 74 14.37 11.57 8.83
CA LEU A 74 14.09 11.09 10.18
C LEU A 74 13.57 9.65 10.21
N THR A 75 12.81 9.24 9.20
CA THR A 75 12.23 7.89 9.17
C THR A 75 13.24 6.81 8.78
N ARG A 76 14.28 7.14 8.02
CA ARG A 76 15.36 6.21 7.64
C ARG A 76 16.47 6.09 8.69
N GLY A 77 16.53 7.04 9.62
CA GLY A 77 17.61 7.15 10.59
C GLY A 77 18.79 7.94 10.03
N LEU A 78 19.28 8.89 10.82
CA LEU A 78 20.39 9.76 10.48
C LEU A 78 21.25 9.96 11.73
N SER A 79 22.58 10.01 11.60
CA SER A 79 23.43 10.34 12.76
C SER A 79 23.24 11.80 13.16
N VAL A 80 23.50 12.13 14.44
CA VAL A 80 23.44 13.51 14.94
C VAL A 80 24.36 14.44 14.15
N SER A 81 25.59 13.99 13.87
CA SER A 81 26.58 14.76 13.10
C SER A 81 26.17 15.01 11.64
N GLN A 82 25.41 14.11 11.03
CA GLN A 82 24.84 14.30 9.70
C GLN A 82 23.62 15.21 9.76
N PHE A 83 22.82 15.12 10.82
CA PHE A 83 21.62 15.93 11.03
C PHE A 83 21.96 17.40 11.14
N GLU A 84 22.96 17.73 11.97
CA GLU A 84 23.43 19.11 12.17
C GLU A 84 23.89 19.79 10.87
N LYS A 85 24.39 19.00 9.91
CA LYS A 85 24.88 19.50 8.62
C LYS A 85 23.86 19.37 7.49
N ASN A 86 22.65 18.91 7.78
CA ASN A 86 21.67 18.59 6.75
C ASN A 86 20.90 19.84 6.30
N THR A 87 21.31 20.41 5.17
CA THR A 87 20.67 21.60 4.59
C THR A 87 19.22 21.34 4.17
N LEU A 88 18.90 20.13 3.68
CA LEU A 88 17.54 19.76 3.26
C LEU A 88 16.55 19.83 4.43
N TRP A 89 16.95 19.43 5.64
CA TRP A 89 16.10 19.49 6.83
C TRP A 89 15.82 20.93 7.27
N PHE A 90 16.86 21.75 7.35
CA PHE A 90 16.73 23.11 7.89
C PHE A 90 16.19 24.13 6.88
N ASN A 91 16.51 23.98 5.60
CA ASN A 91 16.16 24.96 4.56
C ASN A 91 15.06 24.44 3.61
N GLY A 92 14.80 23.14 3.61
CA GLY A 92 13.94 22.51 2.62
C GLY A 92 14.60 22.38 1.24
N PRO A 93 13.85 21.91 0.23
CA PRO A 93 14.32 21.81 -1.15
C PRO A 93 14.51 23.19 -1.79
N GLU A 94 15.52 23.33 -2.65
CA GLU A 94 15.81 24.61 -3.33
C GLU A 94 14.64 25.16 -4.15
N TRP A 95 13.77 24.29 -4.64
CA TRP A 95 12.62 24.67 -5.45
C TRP A 95 11.41 25.14 -4.63
N ILE A 96 11.40 25.02 -3.29
CA ILE A 96 10.19 25.22 -2.48
C ILE A 96 9.64 26.65 -2.57
N THR A 97 10.52 27.64 -2.69
CA THR A 97 10.16 29.07 -2.75
C THR A 97 9.79 29.55 -4.17
N ASP A 98 10.18 28.80 -5.19
CA ASP A 98 9.99 29.18 -6.60
C ASP A 98 8.93 28.28 -7.24
N THR A 99 7.70 28.78 -7.32
CA THR A 99 6.54 28.07 -7.85
C THR A 99 6.73 27.57 -9.28
N SER A 100 7.59 28.24 -10.07
CA SER A 100 7.90 27.83 -11.45
C SER A 100 8.75 26.55 -11.52
N LYS A 101 9.50 26.26 -10.46
CA LYS A 101 10.36 25.07 -10.33
C LYS A 101 9.70 23.93 -9.57
N TRP A 102 8.45 24.09 -9.16
CA TRP A 102 7.76 23.07 -8.39
C TRP A 102 7.66 21.77 -9.18
N PRO A 103 7.97 20.63 -8.54
CA PRO A 103 7.93 19.33 -9.20
C PRO A 103 6.50 19.00 -9.66
N SER A 104 6.37 18.70 -10.95
CA SER A 104 5.12 18.18 -11.51
C SER A 104 5.09 16.67 -11.39
N TRP A 105 3.97 16.12 -10.92
CA TRP A 105 3.68 14.69 -11.03
C TRP A 105 2.47 14.51 -11.95
N LYS A 106 2.64 13.65 -12.96
CA LYS A 106 1.53 13.19 -13.79
C LYS A 106 1.09 11.83 -13.24
N PRO A 107 -0.18 11.68 -12.85
CA PRO A 107 -0.70 10.39 -12.45
C PRO A 107 -0.58 9.41 -13.63
N ASN A 108 0.23 8.36 -13.48
CA ASN A 108 0.18 7.25 -14.42
C ASN A 108 -1.01 6.35 -14.03
N ASP A 109 -1.88 6.06 -15.00
CA ASP A 109 -3.09 5.23 -14.84
C ASP A 109 -2.80 3.83 -14.24
N THR A 110 -1.54 3.39 -14.27
CA THR A 110 -1.09 2.09 -13.77
C THR A 110 -1.17 1.93 -12.24
N THR A 111 -1.23 3.03 -11.47
CA THR A 111 -1.33 2.95 -9.99
C THR A 111 -2.74 2.62 -9.47
N VAL A 112 -3.70 2.44 -10.38
CA VAL A 112 -5.11 2.11 -10.10
C VAL A 112 -5.31 0.64 -9.71
N LEU A 113 -4.27 -0.21 -9.76
CA LEU A 113 -4.37 -1.65 -9.46
C LEU A 113 -4.72 -1.99 -8.00
N LEU A 114 -4.87 -1.02 -7.10
CA LEU A 114 -5.37 -1.24 -5.73
C LEU A 114 -6.84 -0.83 -5.52
N THR A 115 -7.51 -0.35 -6.58
CA THR A 115 -8.96 -0.17 -6.56
C THR A 115 -9.64 -1.45 -7.05
N SER A 116 -10.41 -2.06 -6.16
CA SER A 116 -11.47 -3.06 -6.39
C SER A 116 -11.16 -4.56 -6.56
N THR A 117 -9.92 -5.06 -6.56
CA THR A 117 -9.69 -6.53 -6.63
C THR A 117 -9.77 -7.29 -5.30
N ASP A 118 -9.98 -6.60 -4.16
CA ASP A 118 -10.21 -7.27 -2.86
C ASP A 118 -11.63 -7.01 -2.33
N ILE A 119 -12.63 -6.88 -3.21
CA ILE A 119 -14.03 -7.10 -2.80
C ILE A 119 -14.28 -8.61 -2.87
N GLU A 120 -13.60 -9.36 -2.00
CA GLU A 120 -14.21 -10.56 -1.41
C GLU A 120 -14.87 -10.08 -0.11
N ASP A 121 -15.84 -9.19 -0.25
CA ASP A 121 -16.90 -9.08 0.76
C ASP A 121 -17.69 -10.38 0.66
N SER A 122 -17.61 -11.17 1.73
CA SER A 122 -18.45 -12.32 1.97
C SER A 122 -19.93 -11.92 1.91
N SER A 123 -20.58 -12.07 0.75
CA SER A 123 -22.03 -12.28 0.66
C SER A 123 -22.47 -12.57 -0.78
N THR A 124 -23.09 -13.74 -0.92
CA THR A 124 -24.12 -14.16 -1.90
C THR A 124 -23.74 -14.39 -3.37
N ALA A 125 -23.62 -15.69 -3.70
CA ALA A 125 -24.17 -16.40 -4.86
C ALA A 125 -24.12 -15.73 -6.25
N ASP A 126 -23.33 -16.29 -7.18
CA ASP A 126 -23.89 -17.24 -8.14
C ASP A 126 -22.79 -18.00 -8.90
N ASN A 127 -23.19 -19.19 -9.37
CA ASN A 127 -22.36 -20.23 -9.94
C ASN A 127 -21.73 -19.86 -11.29
N GLU A 128 -20.40 -19.89 -11.39
CA GLU A 128 -19.73 -20.24 -12.65
C GLU A 128 -18.70 -21.35 -12.40
N ILE A 129 -19.00 -22.50 -13.01
CA ILE A 129 -18.21 -23.73 -13.01
C ILE A 129 -16.96 -23.47 -13.86
N ASP A 130 -15.87 -23.03 -13.23
CA ASP A 130 -14.57 -23.02 -13.92
C ASP A 130 -14.00 -24.45 -13.94
N ASN A 131 -13.98 -25.01 -15.14
CA ASN A 131 -13.57 -26.37 -15.47
C ASN A 131 -12.03 -26.51 -15.44
N GLN A 132 -11.38 -25.97 -14.42
CA GLN A 132 -9.95 -26.14 -14.20
C GLN A 132 -9.72 -27.39 -13.36
N GLN A 133 -9.24 -28.45 -14.02
CA GLN A 133 -8.63 -29.63 -13.38
C GLN A 133 -7.33 -29.21 -12.67
N GLY A 134 -7.47 -28.45 -11.60
CA GLY A 134 -6.40 -28.05 -10.70
C GLY A 134 -6.46 -28.86 -9.41
N ILE A 135 -5.33 -28.87 -8.69
CA ILE A 135 -5.18 -29.51 -7.37
C ILE A 135 -6.23 -29.04 -6.34
N HIS A 136 -6.88 -27.90 -6.60
CA HIS A 136 -7.98 -27.34 -5.81
C HIS A 136 -9.24 -28.23 -5.77
N GLN A 137 -9.45 -29.10 -6.76
CA GLN A 137 -10.53 -30.12 -6.71
C GLN A 137 -10.20 -31.25 -5.71
N ILE A 138 -8.91 -31.57 -5.52
CA ILE A 138 -8.45 -32.65 -4.64
C ILE A 138 -8.25 -32.15 -3.21
N VAL A 139 -7.79 -30.90 -3.07
CA VAL A 139 -7.54 -30.26 -1.77
C VAL A 139 -8.28 -28.93 -1.72
N GLN A 140 -9.45 -28.95 -1.10
CA GLN A 140 -10.20 -27.73 -0.80
C GLN A 140 -9.45 -26.92 0.25
N ILE A 141 -8.85 -25.81 -0.18
CA ILE A 141 -8.05 -24.92 0.67
C ILE A 141 -8.87 -24.39 1.86
N THR A 142 -10.17 -24.15 1.63
CA THR A 142 -11.12 -23.62 2.62
C THR A 142 -11.40 -24.57 3.79
N ARG A 143 -11.04 -25.85 3.70
CA ARG A 143 -11.24 -26.84 4.79
C ARG A 143 -10.18 -26.77 5.89
N TYR A 144 -9.16 -25.92 5.75
CA TYR A 144 -8.02 -25.89 6.67
C TYR A 144 -7.85 -24.51 7.30
N SER A 145 -7.91 -24.46 8.63
CA SER A 145 -7.78 -23.23 9.42
C SER A 145 -6.34 -22.70 9.52
N THR A 146 -5.34 -23.45 9.04
CA THR A 146 -3.93 -23.06 9.09
C THR A 146 -3.17 -23.51 7.85
N LEU A 147 -2.31 -22.63 7.34
CA LEU A 147 -1.47 -22.88 6.17
C LEU A 147 -0.53 -24.08 6.38
N SER A 148 -0.01 -24.27 7.59
CA SER A 148 0.87 -25.39 7.94
C SER A 148 0.18 -26.75 7.78
N LYS A 149 -1.11 -26.84 8.13
CA LYS A 149 -1.91 -28.07 7.99
C LYS A 149 -2.18 -28.38 6.52
N LEU A 150 -2.51 -27.35 5.74
CA LEU A 150 -2.68 -27.45 4.29
C LEU A 150 -1.41 -27.95 3.61
N LEU A 151 -0.27 -27.28 3.85
CA LEU A 151 1.03 -27.63 3.27
C LEU A 151 1.42 -29.08 3.56
N ARG A 152 1.22 -29.53 4.81
CA ARG A 152 1.53 -30.90 5.23
C ARG A 152 0.69 -31.92 4.47
N ILE A 153 -0.61 -31.69 4.32
CA ILE A 153 -1.52 -32.59 3.62
C ILE A 153 -1.21 -32.63 2.12
N THR A 154 -0.96 -31.48 1.49
CA THR A 154 -0.53 -31.42 0.09
C THR A 154 0.79 -32.17 -0.11
N ALA A 155 1.74 -32.06 0.81
CA ALA A 155 3.01 -32.80 0.74
C ALA A 155 2.81 -34.33 0.84
N TYR A 156 1.92 -34.80 1.72
CA TYR A 156 1.59 -36.23 1.83
C TYR A 156 0.91 -36.76 0.56
N LEU A 157 0.00 -36.00 -0.05
CA LEU A 157 -0.65 -36.38 -1.30
C LEU A 157 0.35 -36.46 -2.46
N LEU A 158 1.23 -35.47 -2.59
CA LEU A 158 2.30 -35.49 -3.60
C LEU A 158 3.26 -36.67 -3.38
N ARG A 159 3.61 -36.97 -2.12
CA ARG A 159 4.42 -38.15 -1.76
C ARG A 159 3.71 -39.45 -2.12
N PHE A 160 2.41 -39.55 -1.86
CA PHE A 160 1.61 -40.73 -2.21
C PHE A 160 1.53 -40.93 -3.73
N ILE A 161 1.25 -39.88 -4.50
CA ILE A 161 1.22 -39.92 -5.96
C ILE A 161 2.58 -40.37 -6.50
N ARG A 162 3.67 -39.78 -5.99
CA ARG A 162 5.03 -40.17 -6.36
C ARG A 162 5.28 -41.65 -6.07
N ASN A 163 4.88 -42.15 -4.90
CA ASN A 163 5.02 -43.56 -4.52
C ASN A 163 4.16 -44.51 -5.37
N CYS A 164 3.05 -44.05 -5.94
CA CYS A 164 2.22 -44.85 -6.86
C CYS A 164 2.76 -44.86 -8.29
N ARG A 165 3.54 -43.85 -8.68
CA ARG A 165 4.17 -43.75 -10.00
C ARG A 165 5.57 -44.40 -10.07
N SER A 166 6.15 -44.78 -8.94
CA SER A 166 7.44 -45.48 -8.89
C SER A 166 7.26 -47.00 -8.99
N PRO A 167 8.11 -47.71 -9.78
CA PRO A 167 8.12 -49.18 -9.81
C PRO A 167 8.40 -49.77 -8.42
N ILE A 168 7.82 -50.95 -8.15
CA ILE A 168 7.74 -51.61 -6.82
C ILE A 168 9.10 -51.71 -6.09
N LEU A 169 10.23 -51.74 -6.82
CA LEU A 169 11.57 -51.93 -6.27
C LEU A 169 12.17 -50.72 -5.51
N GLN A 170 11.57 -49.53 -5.56
CA GLN A 170 12.10 -48.34 -4.86
C GLN A 170 11.25 -47.86 -3.67
N ARG A 171 10.20 -48.60 -3.28
CA ARG A 171 9.25 -48.16 -2.25
C ARG A 171 9.80 -48.10 -0.81
N ASN A 172 10.94 -48.75 -0.52
CA ASN A 172 11.45 -48.93 0.85
C ASN A 172 12.85 -48.33 1.10
N LYS A 173 13.12 -47.10 0.63
CA LYS A 173 14.32 -46.36 1.05
C LYS A 173 13.98 -44.94 1.50
N ALA A 174 13.23 -44.84 2.59
CA ALA A 174 13.16 -43.62 3.41
C ALA A 174 12.54 -43.99 4.77
N LYS A 175 13.32 -44.68 5.60
CA LYS A 175 13.27 -44.49 7.05
C LYS A 175 14.40 -43.54 7.40
#